data_AF-J9UWC1-F1
#
_entry.id   AF-J9UWC1-F1
#
_cell.length_a   1.000
_cell.length_b   1.000
_cell.length_c   1.000
_cell.angle_alpha   90.00
_cell.angle_beta   90.00
_cell.angle_gamma   90.00
#
_symmetry.space_group_name_H-M   'P 1'
#
loop_
_entity.id
_entity.type
_entity.pdbx_description
1 polymer ?
#
loop_
_entity_poly.entity_id
_entity_poly.type
_entity_poly.pdbx_seq_one_letter_code
_entity_poly.pdbx_strand_id
1 'polypeptide(L)'
;MGDVGSLSLGGVLGIIALFIKHELLLVIVGAVYVSEAFSVVVQVFSYKLFKKRVFKMAPLHHHFEKSGWKETQVVFRFYIIGIITALIGIATLKIR
;
A
#
# COMPACT_ATOMS: atom_id res chain seq x y z
N MET A 1 16.27 -4.04 1.36
CA MET A 1 15.86 -3.27 0.15
C MET A 1 16.61 -1.95 0.04
N GLY A 2 16.56 -1.09 1.07
CA GLY A 2 17.17 0.25 1.01
C GLY A 2 16.47 1.17 0.00
N ASP A 3 16.93 2.42 -0.10
CA ASP A 3 16.31 3.41 -0.99
C ASP A 3 16.49 3.05 -2.46
N VAL A 4 17.69 2.55 -2.83
CA VAL A 4 17.97 2.10 -4.20
C VAL A 4 16.99 1.02 -4.65
N GLY A 5 16.74 0.01 -3.80
CA GLY A 5 15.82 -1.08 -4.14
C GLY A 5 14.35 -0.66 -4.12
N SER A 6 13.92 0.10 -3.10
CA SER A 6 12.51 0.48 -2.96
C SER A 6 12.06 1.51 -3.99
N LEU A 7 12.87 2.54 -4.27
CA LEU A 7 12.56 3.56 -5.27
C LEU A 7 12.62 3.00 -6.69
N SER A 8 13.61 2.14 -7.00
CA SER A 8 13.69 1.52 -8.33
C SER A 8 12.51 0.60 -8.60
N LEU A 9 12.11 -0.26 -7.65
CA LEU A 9 10.95 -1.14 -7.82
C LEU A 9 9.64 -0.36 -7.97
N GLY A 10 9.43 0.68 -7.15
CA GLY A 10 8.26 1.56 -7.27
C GLY A 10 8.23 2.29 -8.62
N GLY A 11 9.37 2.83 -9.04
CA GLY A 11 9.51 3.52 -10.32
C GLY A 11 9.25 2.62 -11.52
N VAL A 12 9.83 1.41 -11.54
CA VAL A 12 9.62 0.43 -12.61
C VAL A 12 8.15 0.02 -12.70
N LEU A 13 7.49 -0.26 -11.58
CA LEU A 13 6.05 -0.61 -11.57
C LEU A 13 5.19 0.54 -12.10
N GLY A 14 5.49 1.78 -11.71
CA GLY A 14 4.80 2.98 -12.22
C GLY A 14 4.98 3.16 -13.73
N ILE A 15 6.21 3.00 -14.23
CA ILE A 15 6.53 3.11 -15.65
C ILE A 15 5.81 2.02 -16.46
N ILE A 16 5.81 0.76 -15.97
CA ILE A 16 5.09 -0.34 -16.63
C ILE A 16 3.60 -0.02 -16.73
N ALA A 17 2.98 0.46 -15.64
CA ALA A 17 1.56 0.82 -15.62
C ALA A 17 1.19 1.91 -16.64
N LEU A 18 2.08 2.89 -16.84
CA LEU A 18 1.93 3.93 -17.87
C LEU A 18 2.07 3.35 -19.28
N PHE A 19 3.07 2.50 -19.53
CA PHE A 19 3.27 1.91 -20.86
C PHE A 19 2.10 1.04 -21.31
N ILE A 20 1.48 0.30 -20.39
CA ILE A 20 0.30 -0.52 -20.69
C ILE A 20 -1.01 0.30 -20.69
N LYS A 21 -0.98 1.60 -20.35
CA LYS A 21 -2.17 2.48 -20.20
C LYS A 21 -3.22 1.92 -19.22
N HIS A 22 -2.77 1.26 -18.16
CA HIS A 22 -3.62 0.73 -17.09
C HIS A 22 -3.17 1.30 -15.74
N GLU A 23 -3.16 2.62 -15.64
CA GLU A 23 -2.69 3.36 -14.48
C GLU A 23 -3.55 3.07 -13.24
N LEU A 24 -4.87 3.00 -13.42
CA LEU A 24 -5.81 2.70 -12.33
C LEU A 24 -5.66 1.26 -11.82
N LEU A 25 -5.18 0.34 -12.65
CA LEU A 25 -4.97 -1.04 -12.25
C LEU A 25 -3.80 -1.16 -11.27
N LEU A 26 -2.79 -0.29 -11.38
CA LEU A 26 -1.70 -0.21 -10.41
C LEU A 26 -2.20 0.14 -9.01
N VAL A 27 -3.22 0.99 -8.90
CA VAL A 27 -3.85 1.34 -7.60
C VAL A 27 -4.52 0.12 -6.97
N ILE A 28 -5.17 -0.71 -7.78
CA ILE A 28 -5.84 -1.93 -7.33
C ILE A 28 -4.81 -2.99 -6.92
N VAL A 29 -3.91 -3.35 -7.83
CA VAL A 29 -2.90 -4.39 -7.58
C VAL A 29 -1.95 -3.98 -6.46
N GLY A 30 -1.56 -2.70 -6.43
CA GLY A 30 -0.71 -2.10 -5.41
C GLY A 30 -1.47 -1.62 -4.17
N ALA A 31 -2.68 -2.10 -3.91
CA ALA A 31 -3.53 -1.61 -2.81
C ALA A 31 -2.82 -1.57 -1.45
N VAL A 32 -1.96 -2.57 -1.15
CA VAL A 32 -1.15 -2.56 0.08
C VAL A 32 -0.22 -1.34 0.12
N TYR A 33 0.53 -1.08 -0.95
CA TYR A 33 1.42 0.09 -1.06
C TYR A 33 0.65 1.42 -0.99
N VAL A 34 -0.50 1.49 -1.68
CA VAL A 34 -1.36 2.67 -1.67
C VAL A 34 -1.92 2.91 -0.28
N SER A 35 -2.39 1.87 0.41
CA SER A 35 -2.94 1.99 1.76
C SER A 35 -1.88 2.46 2.76
N GLU A 36 -0.66 1.94 2.67
CA GLU A 36 0.48 2.35 3.48
C GLU A 36 0.79 3.84 3.31
N ALA A 37 0.94 4.30 2.07
CA ALA A 37 1.19 5.71 1.77
C ALA A 37 0.01 6.60 2.20
N PHE A 38 -1.22 6.17 1.91
CA PHE A 38 -2.43 6.90 2.28
C PHE A 38 -2.57 7.04 3.80
N SER A 39 -2.20 6.02 4.57
CA SER A 39 -2.22 6.09 6.04
C SER A 39 -1.32 7.19 6.58
N VAL A 40 -0.15 7.40 5.97
CA VAL A 40 0.77 8.48 6.33
C VAL A 40 0.19 9.83 5.97
N VAL A 41 -0.38 9.98 4.76
CA VAL A 41 -1.03 11.22 4.33
C VAL A 41 -2.15 11.61 5.29
N VAL A 42 -3.06 10.68 5.60
CA VAL A 42 -4.17 10.89 6.55
C VAL A 42 -3.65 11.24 7.95
N GLN A 43 -2.64 10.52 8.44
CA GLN A 43 -2.06 10.77 9.75
C GLN A 43 -1.44 12.17 9.85
N VAL A 44 -0.62 12.55 8.85
CA VAL A 44 0.04 13.87 8.80
C VAL A 44 -1.00 14.98 8.66
N PHE A 45 -2.00 14.80 7.80
CA PHE A 45 -3.07 15.77 7.60
C PHE A 45 -3.87 15.99 8.90
N SER A 46 -4.29 14.92 9.56
CA SER A 46 -5.02 14.99 10.84
C SER A 46 -4.18 15.63 11.95
N TYR A 47 -2.89 15.29 12.03
CA TYR A 47 -2.02 15.89 13.05
C TYR A 47 -1.73 17.36 12.80
N LYS A 48 -1.67 17.80 11.52
CA LYS A 48 -1.51 19.21 11.18
C LYS A 48 -2.75 20.04 11.52
N LEU A 49 -3.96 19.54 11.20
CA LEU A 49 -5.21 20.29 11.39
C LEU A 49 -5.79 20.17 12.79
N PHE A 50 -5.90 18.94 13.30
CA PHE A 50 -6.64 18.65 14.53
C PHE A 50 -5.72 18.31 15.70
N LYS A 51 -4.40 18.20 15.47
CA LYS A 51 -3.40 17.73 16.46
C LYS A 51 -3.74 16.36 17.08
N LYS A 52 -4.57 15.59 16.39
CA LYS A 52 -5.01 14.25 16.79
C LYS A 52 -4.45 13.20 15.84
N ARG A 53 -4.04 12.07 16.39
CA ARG A 53 -3.58 10.90 15.64
C ARG A 53 -4.79 10.02 15.30
N VAL A 54 -4.92 9.62 14.03
CA VAL A 54 -5.99 8.70 13.57
C VAL A 54 -5.56 7.26 13.81
N PHE A 55 -4.31 6.93 13.45
CA PHE A 55 -3.68 5.65 13.72
C PHE A 55 -2.76 5.76 14.93
N LYS A 56 -2.62 4.67 15.69
CA LYS A 56 -1.62 4.54 16.78
C LYS A 56 -0.20 4.94 16.32
N MET A 57 0.17 4.54 15.12
CA MET A 57 1.40 4.92 14.42
C MET A 57 1.14 4.78 12.92
N ALA A 58 1.73 5.64 12.10
CA ALA A 58 1.75 5.49 10.65
C ALA A 58 3.20 5.19 10.22
N PRO A 59 3.44 4.31 9.23
CA PRO A 59 2.45 3.68 8.34
C PRO A 59 1.58 2.57 8.97
N LEU A 60 0.64 2.01 8.19
CA LEU A 60 -0.38 1.05 8.64
C LEU A 60 0.21 -0.21 9.30
N HIS A 61 1.33 -0.75 8.82
CA HIS A 61 1.94 -1.93 9.44
C HIS A 61 2.33 -1.68 10.91
N HIS A 62 2.89 -0.51 11.24
CA HIS A 62 3.21 -0.15 12.62
C HIS A 62 1.95 0.07 13.48
N HIS A 63 0.83 0.48 12.88
CA HIS A 63 -0.44 0.52 13.59
C HIS A 63 -0.85 -0.86 14.10
N PHE A 64 -0.66 -1.91 13.28
CA PHE A 64 -0.98 -3.29 13.66
C PHE A 64 0.02 -3.85 14.67
N GLU A 65 1.31 -3.56 14.53
CA GLU A 65 2.32 -3.93 15.54
C GLU A 65 2.02 -3.32 16.90
N LYS A 66 1.71 -2.01 16.95
CA LYS A 66 1.27 -1.33 18.18
C LYS A 66 -0.10 -1.79 18.68
N SER A 67 -0.82 -2.58 17.90
CA SER A 67 -2.06 -3.24 18.32
C SER A 67 -1.84 -4.67 18.81
N GLY A 68 -0.58 -5.10 18.94
CA GLY A 68 -0.20 -6.38 19.52
C GLY A 68 0.06 -7.49 18.50
N TRP A 69 0.07 -7.18 17.20
CA TRP A 69 0.40 -8.18 16.18
C TRP A 69 1.91 -8.34 16.09
N LYS A 70 2.36 -9.59 15.86
CA LYS A 70 3.77 -9.85 15.54
C LYS A 70 4.08 -9.33 14.14
N GLU A 71 5.30 -8.85 13.92
CA GLU A 71 5.76 -8.37 12.60
C GLU A 71 5.48 -9.41 11.50
N THR A 72 5.86 -10.67 11.74
CA THR A 72 5.61 -11.77 10.79
C THR A 72 4.12 -11.95 10.48
N GLN A 73 3.24 -11.77 11.48
CA GLN A 73 1.79 -11.84 11.29
C GLN A 73 1.28 -10.70 10.40
N VAL A 74 1.82 -9.49 10.54
CA VAL A 74 1.47 -8.35 9.68
C VAL A 74 1.91 -8.62 8.24
N VAL A 75 3.16 -9.06 8.05
CA VAL A 75 3.73 -9.38 6.73
C VAL A 75 2.89 -10.41 6.00
N PHE A 76 2.57 -11.54 6.64
CA PHE A 76 1.76 -12.58 6.00
C PHE A 76 0.34 -12.12 5.66
N ARG A 77 -0.30 -11.31 6.52
CA ARG A 77 -1.63 -10.77 6.23
C ARG A 77 -1.60 -9.78 5.07
N PHE A 78 -0.55 -8.97 4.97
CA PHE A 78 -0.36 -8.05 3.85
C PHE A 78 -0.10 -8.80 2.54
N TYR A 79 0.63 -9.92 2.59
CA TYR A 79 0.77 -10.81 1.42
C TYR A 79 -0.55 -11.41 0.98
N ILE A 80 -1.39 -11.89 1.92
CA ILE A 80 -2.72 -12.41 1.60
C ILE A 80 -3.57 -11.33 0.92
N ILE A 81 -3.60 -10.11 1.48
CA ILE A 81 -4.34 -8.98 0.90
C ILE A 81 -3.79 -8.66 -0.49
N GLY A 82 -2.46 -8.58 -0.65
CA GLY A 82 -1.80 -8.30 -1.92
C GLY A 82 -2.12 -9.34 -3.01
N ILE A 83 -2.16 -10.63 -2.65
CA ILE A 83 -2.55 -11.70 -3.57
C ILE A 83 -4.02 -11.54 -3.98
N ILE A 84 -4.91 -11.27 -3.02
CA ILE A 84 -6.34 -11.06 -3.30
C ILE A 84 -6.53 -9.87 -4.25
N THR A 85 -5.87 -8.73 -3.99
CA THR A 85 -6.01 -7.54 -4.83
C THR A 85 -5.35 -7.71 -6.19
N ALA A 86 -4.28 -8.50 -6.30
CA ALA A 86 -3.70 -8.90 -7.58
C ALA A 86 -4.68 -9.75 -8.40
N LEU A 87 -5.35 -10.74 -7.79
CA LEU A 87 -6.37 -11.54 -8.46
C LEU A 87 -7.56 -10.69 -8.94
N ILE A 88 -8.01 -9.75 -8.12
CA ILE A 88 -9.07 -8.78 -8.50
C ILE A 88 -8.61 -7.91 -9.68
N GLY A 89 -7.37 -7.43 -9.65
CA GLY A 89 -6.79 -6.64 -10.75
C GLY A 89 -6.77 -7.42 -12.07
N ILE A 90 -6.37 -8.70 -12.03
CA ILE A 90 -6.39 -9.58 -13.21
C ILE A 90 -7.83 -9.86 -13.67
N ALA A 91 -8.76 -10.11 -12.75
CA ALA A 91 -10.17 -10.33 -13.08
C ALA A 91 -10.79 -9.12 -13.79
N THR A 92 -10.42 -7.91 -13.38
CA THR A 92 -10.89 -6.66 -13.99
C THR A 92 -10.47 -6.52 -15.46
N LEU A 93 -9.30 -7.08 -15.84
CA LEU A 93 -8.82 -7.06 -17.23
C LEU A 93 -9.71 -7.89 -18.18
N LYS A 94 -10.39 -8.92 -17.67
CA LYS A 94 -11.29 -9.78 -18.47
C LYS A 94 -12.68 -9.17 -18.71
N ILE A 95 -13.04 -8.08 -18.02
CA ILE A 95 -14.37 -7.47 -18.09
C ILE A 95 -14.49 -6.50 -19.28
N ARG A 96 -13.52 -6.50 -20.20
CA ARG A 96 -13.50 -5.66 -21.40
C ARG A 96 -13.31 -6.46 -22.67
#